data_AF-A0A1G7HUQ2-F1
#
_entry.id   AF-A0A1G7HUQ2-F1
#
_cell.length_a   1.000
_cell.length_b   1.000
_cell.length_c   1.000
_cell.angle_alpha   90.00
_cell.angle_beta   90.00
_cell.angle_gamma   90.00
#
_symmetry.space_group_name_H-M   'P 1'
#
loop_
_entity.id
_entity.type
_entity.pdbx_description
1 polymer ?
#
loop_
_entity_poly.entity_id
_entity_poly.type
_entity_poly.pdbx_seq_one_letter_code
_entity_poly.pdbx_strand_id
1 'polypeptide(L)'
;MTERGLASWSDGQTARERVRAIATTLTQPRSVDWVRDEAQVSSWQTAKDELEMLAEFGQVQIVDGDDGSPKYAPNYQQRYFTELTELINDHTREELREEVATVQAQIDDWKTAFDVESRDELEVTLTDDALSSDEIRERNRVLRRWEHTEDNKRLLKHALELYDDARELYPGPGDSTNASNPLSQ
;
A
#
# COMPACT_ATOMS: atom_id res chain seq x y z
N MET A 1 27.24 5.65 -30.30
CA MET A 1 26.36 6.40 -29.38
C MET A 1 25.01 5.73 -29.40
N THR A 2 24.63 5.13 -28.29
CA THR A 2 23.40 4.34 -28.11
C THR A 2 22.28 5.25 -27.60
N GLU A 3 21.37 5.64 -28.46
CA GLU A 3 20.02 6.05 -28.06
C GLU A 3 19.07 4.92 -28.44
N ARG A 4 19.02 3.88 -27.59
CA ARG A 4 17.82 3.04 -27.53
C ARG A 4 16.75 3.92 -26.93
N GLY A 5 15.90 4.49 -27.79
CA GLY A 5 14.72 5.23 -27.38
C GLY A 5 13.91 4.37 -26.42
N LEU A 6 13.80 4.83 -25.18
CA LEU A 6 12.80 4.34 -24.26
C LEU A 6 11.47 4.59 -24.98
N ALA A 7 10.73 3.52 -25.32
CA ALA A 7 9.35 3.67 -25.74
C ALA A 7 8.66 4.60 -24.75
N SER A 8 7.87 5.57 -25.23
CA SER A 8 7.13 6.42 -24.32
C SER A 8 6.32 5.49 -23.43
N TRP A 9 6.30 5.71 -22.11
CA TRP A 9 5.54 4.85 -21.20
C TRP A 9 4.04 4.78 -21.58
N SER A 10 3.58 5.73 -22.40
CA SER A 10 2.26 5.81 -23.03
C SER A 10 2.07 4.95 -24.28
N ASP A 11 3.13 4.40 -24.88
CA ASP A 11 3.05 3.66 -26.14
C ASP A 11 2.23 2.38 -25.94
N GLY A 12 1.12 2.27 -26.68
CA GLY A 12 0.19 1.14 -26.59
C GLY A 12 -0.90 1.28 -25.54
N GLN A 13 -0.93 2.37 -24.75
CA GLN A 13 -2.00 2.62 -23.77
C GLN A 13 -3.06 3.59 -24.31
N THR A 14 -4.32 3.27 -24.05
CA THR A 14 -5.46 4.17 -24.26
C THR A 14 -5.40 5.36 -23.29
N ALA A 15 -6.15 6.42 -23.59
CA ALA A 15 -6.27 7.58 -22.68
C ALA A 15 -6.77 7.18 -21.28
N ARG A 16 -7.69 6.22 -21.19
CA ARG A 16 -8.23 5.71 -19.93
C ARG A 16 -7.21 4.91 -19.14
N GLU A 17 -6.46 4.02 -19.80
CA GLU A 17 -5.40 3.24 -19.14
C GLU A 17 -4.32 4.15 -18.55
N ARG A 18 -3.94 5.21 -19.26
CA ARG A 18 -2.98 6.20 -18.73
C ARG A 18 -3.53 6.95 -17.53
N VAL A 19 -4.79 7.38 -17.55
CA VAL A 19 -5.43 8.03 -16.40
C VAL A 19 -5.48 7.07 -15.21
N ARG A 20 -5.83 5.80 -15.43
CA ARG A 20 -5.83 4.77 -14.40
C ARG A 20 -4.45 4.56 -13.79
N ALA A 21 -3.40 4.45 -14.62
CA ALA A 21 -2.02 4.29 -14.14
C ALA A 21 -1.56 5.46 -13.26
N ILE A 22 -1.93 6.70 -13.62
CA ILE A 22 -1.65 7.87 -12.78
C ILE A 22 -2.49 7.89 -11.50
N ALA A 23 -3.79 7.62 -11.62
CA ALA A 23 -4.74 7.72 -10.51
C ALA A 23 -4.44 6.69 -9.39
N THR A 24 -4.04 5.47 -9.74
CA THR A 24 -3.75 4.41 -8.76
C THR A 24 -2.36 4.53 -8.12
N THR A 25 -1.52 5.46 -8.60
CA THR A 25 -0.18 5.73 -8.05
C THR A 25 -0.11 7.07 -7.30
N LEU A 26 -1.25 7.76 -7.15
CA LEU A 26 -1.33 8.98 -6.36
C LEU A 26 -0.86 8.74 -4.92
N THR A 27 -0.25 9.77 -4.35
CA THR A 27 0.15 9.81 -2.93
C THR A 27 -0.52 10.95 -2.15
N GLN A 28 -1.28 11.79 -2.86
CA GLN A 28 -2.01 12.91 -2.30
C GLN A 28 -3.21 13.26 -3.19
N PRO A 29 -4.22 13.99 -2.68
CA PRO A 29 -5.37 14.40 -3.47
C PRO A 29 -4.98 15.26 -4.69
N ARG A 30 -5.53 14.95 -5.87
CA ARG A 30 -5.28 15.65 -7.13
C ARG A 30 -6.57 15.98 -7.88
N SER A 31 -6.57 17.09 -8.61
CA SER A 31 -7.68 17.48 -9.47
C SER A 31 -7.69 16.68 -10.78
N VAL A 32 -8.82 16.70 -11.49
CA VAL A 32 -8.93 16.11 -12.84
C VAL A 32 -7.89 16.71 -13.79
N ASP A 33 -7.69 18.03 -13.78
CA ASP A 33 -6.73 18.70 -14.63
C ASP A 33 -5.30 18.22 -14.38
N TRP A 34 -4.91 18.06 -13.12
CA TRP A 34 -3.58 17.54 -12.79
C TRP A 34 -3.39 16.11 -13.31
N VAL A 35 -4.36 15.22 -13.06
CA VAL A 35 -4.28 13.82 -13.51
C VAL A 35 -4.27 13.74 -15.04
N ARG A 36 -5.10 14.56 -15.70
CA ARG A 36 -5.15 14.65 -17.15
C ARG A 36 -3.79 15.04 -17.74
N ASP A 37 -3.17 16.08 -17.19
CA ASP A 37 -1.91 16.61 -17.68
C ASP A 37 -0.78 15.59 -17.48
N GLU A 38 -0.72 14.95 -16.30
CA GLU A 38 0.25 13.89 -16.00
C GLU A 38 0.04 12.65 -16.89
N ALA A 39 -1.22 12.27 -17.14
CA ALA A 39 -1.57 11.16 -18.03
C ALA A 39 -1.41 11.49 -19.52
N GLN A 40 -1.07 12.75 -19.85
CA GLN A 40 -0.94 13.26 -21.22
C GLN A 40 -2.21 13.02 -22.06
N VAL A 41 -3.38 13.29 -21.46
CA VAL A 41 -4.69 13.14 -22.10
C VAL A 41 -5.24 14.51 -22.46
N SER A 42 -5.67 14.74 -23.71
CA SER A 42 -6.21 16.06 -24.08
C SER A 42 -7.64 16.30 -23.58
N SER A 43 -8.43 15.23 -23.45
CA SER A 43 -9.84 15.32 -23.08
C SER A 43 -10.02 15.33 -21.56
N TRP A 44 -10.44 16.48 -21.02
CA TRP A 44 -10.80 16.60 -19.61
C TRP A 44 -11.95 15.67 -19.23
N GLN A 45 -13.00 15.58 -20.08
CA GLN A 45 -14.15 14.71 -19.80
C GLN A 45 -13.73 13.24 -19.73
N THR A 46 -12.80 12.80 -20.60
CA THR A 46 -12.31 11.42 -20.57
C THR A 46 -11.54 11.10 -19.28
N ALA A 47 -10.72 12.04 -18.80
CA ALA A 47 -10.02 11.88 -17.53
C ALA A 47 -11.00 11.85 -16.35
N LYS A 48 -12.00 12.75 -16.37
CA LYS A 48 -13.05 12.79 -15.36
C LYS A 48 -13.84 11.49 -15.30
N ASP A 49 -14.37 11.02 -16.43
CA ASP A 49 -15.19 9.80 -16.48
C ASP A 49 -14.43 8.59 -15.95
N GLU A 50 -13.14 8.46 -16.28
CA GLU A 50 -12.30 7.38 -15.77
C GLU A 50 -12.07 7.52 -14.26
N LEU A 51 -11.77 8.72 -13.77
CA LEU A 51 -11.59 8.97 -12.33
C LEU A 51 -12.87 8.70 -11.52
N GLU A 52 -14.04 9.06 -12.05
CA GLU A 52 -15.34 8.73 -11.45
C GLU A 52 -15.57 7.22 -11.43
N MET A 53 -15.26 6.51 -12.52
CA MET A 53 -15.32 5.04 -12.57
C MET A 53 -14.38 4.41 -11.52
N LEU A 54 -13.15 4.90 -11.40
CA LEU A 54 -12.21 4.39 -10.39
C LEU A 54 -12.70 4.65 -8.96
N ALA A 55 -13.38 5.79 -8.73
CA ALA A 55 -13.98 6.09 -7.45
C ALA A 55 -15.18 5.17 -7.15
N GLU A 56 -16.00 4.88 -8.16
CA GLU A 56 -17.12 3.95 -8.06
C GLU A 56 -16.66 2.54 -7.65
N PHE A 57 -15.54 2.07 -8.20
CA PHE A 57 -14.92 0.79 -7.81
C PHE A 57 -14.00 0.88 -6.58
N GLY A 58 -13.96 2.03 -5.90
CA GLY A 58 -13.17 2.23 -4.70
C GLY A 58 -11.64 2.20 -4.90
N GLN A 59 -11.15 2.19 -6.15
CA GLN A 59 -9.71 2.23 -6.45
C GLN A 59 -9.10 3.60 -6.11
N VAL A 60 -9.92 4.65 -6.19
CA VAL A 60 -9.65 5.98 -5.62
C VAL A 60 -10.87 6.42 -4.81
N GLN A 61 -10.76 7.54 -4.11
CA GLN A 61 -11.88 8.18 -3.42
C GLN A 61 -11.96 9.66 -3.80
N ILE A 62 -13.18 10.21 -3.76
CA ILE A 62 -13.42 11.63 -3.98
C ILE A 62 -13.34 12.35 -2.63
N VAL A 63 -12.57 13.41 -2.58
CA VAL A 63 -12.42 14.28 -1.40
C VAL A 63 -12.61 15.74 -1.80
N ASP A 64 -13.09 16.56 -0.88
CA ASP A 64 -13.23 17.99 -1.11
C ASP A 64 -11.86 18.68 -1.13
N GLY A 65 -11.58 19.44 -2.19
CA GLY A 65 -10.43 20.32 -2.28
C GLY A 65 -10.60 21.59 -1.46
N ASP A 66 -9.49 22.27 -1.17
CA ASP A 66 -9.48 23.54 -0.42
C ASP A 66 -10.28 24.66 -1.12
N ASP A 67 -10.47 24.54 -2.44
CA ASP A 67 -11.26 25.42 -3.29
C ASP A 67 -12.72 24.97 -3.48
N GLY A 68 -13.14 23.90 -2.78
CA GLY A 68 -14.46 23.29 -2.89
C GLY A 68 -14.65 22.44 -4.15
N SER A 69 -13.61 22.23 -4.95
CA SER A 69 -13.66 21.34 -6.12
C SER A 69 -13.32 19.89 -5.74
N PRO A 70 -13.92 18.88 -6.39
CA PRO A 70 -13.61 17.49 -6.10
C PRO A 70 -12.18 17.14 -6.52
N LYS A 71 -11.42 16.55 -5.59
CA LYS A 71 -10.12 15.95 -5.83
C LYS A 71 -10.24 14.43 -5.69
N TYR A 72 -9.37 13.71 -6.39
CA TYR A 72 -9.26 12.26 -6.31
C TYR A 72 -8.02 11.91 -5.50
N ALA A 73 -8.20 11.04 -4.52
CA ALA A 73 -7.15 10.61 -3.61
C ALA A 73 -7.07 9.09 -3.57
N PRO A 74 -5.92 8.52 -3.15
CA PRO A 74 -5.82 7.10 -2.90
C PRO A 74 -6.86 6.64 -1.89
N ASN A 75 -7.48 5.50 -2.14
CA ASN A 75 -8.33 4.85 -1.16
C ASN A 75 -7.48 3.93 -0.27
N TYR A 76 -6.86 4.51 0.76
CA TYR A 76 -5.99 3.76 1.67
C TYR A 76 -6.74 2.68 2.44
N GLN A 77 -8.03 2.87 2.74
CA GLN A 77 -8.85 1.86 3.38
C GLN A 77 -9.05 0.64 2.47
N GLN A 78 -9.44 0.86 1.22
CA GLN A 78 -9.60 -0.24 0.26
C GLN A 78 -8.28 -0.95 0.01
N ARG A 79 -7.18 -0.20 -0.17
CA ARG A 79 -5.83 -0.77 -0.34
C ARG A 79 -5.44 -1.65 0.84
N TYR A 80 -5.69 -1.17 2.05
CA TYR A 80 -5.42 -1.91 3.28
C TYR A 80 -6.18 -3.25 3.33
N PHE A 81 -7.49 -3.25 3.04
CA PHE A 81 -8.27 -4.48 3.03
C PHE A 81 -7.88 -5.43 1.90
N THR A 82 -7.57 -4.90 0.72
CA THR A 82 -7.05 -5.70 -0.39
C THR A 82 -5.75 -6.41 0.00
N GLU A 83 -4.77 -5.68 0.52
CA GLU A 83 -3.48 -6.24 0.95
C GLU A 83 -3.65 -7.27 2.07
N LEU A 84 -4.56 -7.01 3.03
CA LEU A 84 -4.92 -7.97 4.08
C LEU A 84 -5.50 -9.26 3.51
N THR A 85 -6.41 -9.17 2.54
CA THR A 85 -7.00 -10.36 1.91
C THR A 85 -5.99 -11.12 1.05
N GLU A 86 -5.09 -10.42 0.35
CA GLU A 86 -4.00 -11.04 -0.41
C GLU A 86 -3.06 -11.82 0.53
N LEU A 87 -2.65 -11.23 1.66
CA LEU A 87 -1.86 -11.92 2.68
C LEU A 87 -2.53 -13.20 3.16
N ILE A 88 -3.82 -13.14 3.50
CA ILE A 88 -4.56 -14.32 4.00
C ILE A 88 -4.69 -15.40 2.93
N ASN A 89 -4.92 -15.03 1.67
CA ASN A 89 -5.19 -15.98 0.59
C ASN A 89 -3.90 -16.63 0.06
N ASP A 90 -2.82 -15.87 -0.02
CA ASP A 90 -1.57 -16.29 -0.66
C ASP A 90 -0.59 -16.97 0.31
N HIS A 91 -0.82 -16.84 1.62
CA HIS A 91 0.05 -17.42 2.66
C HIS A 91 -0.73 -18.34 3.60
N THR A 92 -0.01 -19.30 4.16
CA THR A 92 -0.46 -20.09 5.31
C THR A 92 -0.34 -19.29 6.60
N ARG A 93 -1.06 -19.73 7.63
CA ARG A 93 -0.99 -19.13 8.96
C ARG A 93 0.42 -19.21 9.56
N GLU A 94 1.14 -20.29 9.27
CA GLU A 94 2.53 -20.49 9.69
C GLU A 94 3.47 -19.49 9.02
N GLU A 95 3.39 -19.32 7.70
CA GLU A 95 4.19 -18.33 6.95
C GLU A 95 3.94 -16.90 7.46
N LEU A 96 2.69 -16.51 7.72
CA LEU A 96 2.39 -15.20 8.29
C LEU A 96 3.01 -15.00 9.69
N ARG A 97 3.09 -16.04 10.52
CA ARG A 97 3.77 -15.96 11.82
C ARG A 97 5.29 -15.84 11.67
N GLU A 98 5.88 -16.53 10.70
CA GLU A 98 7.30 -16.40 10.37
C GLU A 98 7.63 -14.99 9.88
N GLU A 99 6.80 -14.41 9.02
CA GLU A 99 6.95 -13.02 8.56
C GLU A 99 6.87 -12.02 9.72
N VAL A 100 5.97 -12.22 10.69
CA VAL A 100 5.93 -11.40 11.91
C VAL A 100 7.25 -11.49 12.69
N ALA A 101 7.85 -12.68 12.78
CA ALA A 101 9.13 -12.86 13.45
C ALA A 101 10.28 -12.17 12.70
N THR A 102 10.31 -12.27 11.37
CA THR A 102 11.28 -11.57 10.51
C THR A 102 11.20 -10.06 10.67
N VAL A 103 9.98 -9.51 10.63
CA VAL A 103 9.72 -8.08 10.83
C VAL A 103 10.13 -7.62 12.23
N GLN A 104 9.88 -8.44 13.26
CA GLN A 104 10.32 -8.14 14.62
C GLN A 104 11.84 -8.13 14.74
N ALA A 105 12.54 -9.10 14.16
CA ALA A 105 13.99 -9.17 14.18
C ALA A 105 14.62 -7.92 13.54
N GLN A 106 14.06 -7.43 12.43
CA GLN A 106 14.53 -6.20 11.78
C GLN A 106 14.36 -4.95 12.69
N ILE A 107 13.28 -4.88 13.48
CA ILE A 107 13.08 -3.83 14.48
C ILE A 107 14.15 -3.93 15.58
N ASP A 108 14.40 -5.14 16.08
CA ASP A 108 15.39 -5.38 17.14
C ASP A 108 16.83 -5.08 16.68
N ASP A 109 17.13 -5.30 15.40
CA ASP A 109 18.40 -4.92 14.79
C ASP A 109 18.61 -3.40 14.84
N TRP A 110 17.58 -2.59 14.54
CA TRP A 110 17.70 -1.14 14.65
C TRP A 110 17.77 -0.66 16.10
N LYS A 111 16.98 -1.25 17.01
CA LYS A 111 17.09 -0.98 18.44
C LYS A 111 18.53 -1.14 18.92
N THR A 112 19.14 -2.27 18.58
CA THR A 112 20.51 -2.60 18.92
C THR A 112 21.52 -1.67 18.24
N ALA A 113 21.32 -1.37 16.95
CA ALA A 113 22.25 -0.55 16.18
C ALA A 113 22.32 0.91 16.65
N PHE A 114 21.20 1.45 17.15
CA PHE A 114 21.11 2.84 17.59
C PHE A 114 21.04 3.00 19.12
N ASP A 115 21.04 1.90 19.88
CA ASP A 115 20.91 1.88 21.34
C ASP A 115 19.63 2.59 21.82
N VAL A 116 18.50 2.20 21.24
CA VAL A 116 17.17 2.78 21.50
C VAL A 116 16.12 1.67 21.66
N GLU A 117 15.08 1.92 22.43
CA GLU A 117 13.97 0.99 22.63
C GLU A 117 12.76 1.28 21.75
N SER A 118 12.74 2.41 21.05
CA SER A 118 11.63 2.79 20.18
C SER A 118 12.05 3.72 19.04
N ARG A 119 11.18 3.82 18.03
CA ARG A 119 11.29 4.81 16.95
C ARG A 119 11.34 6.24 17.50
N ASP A 120 10.51 6.54 18.51
CA ASP A 120 10.43 7.89 19.09
C ASP A 120 11.73 8.25 19.83
N GLU A 121 12.36 7.28 20.50
CA GLU A 121 13.69 7.48 21.08
C GLU A 121 14.75 7.77 20.01
N LEU A 122 14.72 7.04 18.87
CA LEU A 122 15.60 7.33 17.74
C LEU A 122 15.37 8.74 17.19
N GLU A 123 14.12 9.20 17.12
CA GLU A 123 13.78 10.55 16.67
C GLU A 123 14.34 11.62 17.60
N VAL A 124 14.28 11.41 18.92
CA VAL A 124 14.89 12.31 19.91
C VAL A 124 16.40 12.45 19.70
N THR A 125 17.10 11.37 19.35
CA THR A 125 18.56 11.41 19.12
C THR A 125 18.98 12.34 17.99
N LEU A 126 18.09 12.72 17.06
CA LEU A 126 18.40 13.63 15.95
C LEU A 126 18.83 15.03 16.43
N THR A 127 18.48 15.41 17.65
CA THR A 127 18.80 16.72 18.24
C THR A 127 20.14 16.77 18.97
N ASP A 128 20.89 15.68 18.99
CA ASP A 128 22.21 15.63 19.61
C ASP A 128 23.25 16.41 18.79
N ASP A 129 23.85 17.41 19.41
CA ASP A 129 24.88 18.29 18.82
C ASP A 129 26.15 17.53 18.41
N ALA A 130 26.37 16.32 18.93
CA ALA A 130 27.51 15.48 18.57
C ALA A 130 27.37 14.80 17.20
N LEU A 131 26.18 14.82 16.60
CA LEU A 131 25.92 14.13 15.34
C LEU A 131 26.41 14.89 14.12
N SER A 132 27.09 14.18 13.24
CA SER A 132 27.36 14.65 11.89
C SER A 132 26.09 14.69 11.04
N SER A 133 26.11 15.51 9.98
CA SER A 133 25.00 15.55 9.02
C SER A 133 24.73 14.20 8.34
N ASP A 134 25.73 13.34 8.19
CA ASP A 134 25.55 12.02 7.59
C ASP A 134 24.85 11.05 8.53
N GLU A 135 25.16 11.09 9.83
CA GLU A 135 24.45 10.33 10.85
C GLU A 135 23.00 10.77 10.99
N ILE A 136 22.73 12.08 10.93
CA ILE A 136 21.35 12.61 10.90
C ILE A 136 20.59 12.09 9.67
N ARG A 137 21.21 12.09 8.49
CA ARG A 137 20.58 11.55 7.26
C ARG A 137 20.31 10.06 7.38
N GLU A 138 21.22 9.30 7.98
CA GLU A 138 21.05 7.85 8.19
C GLU A 138 19.90 7.55 9.15
N ARG A 139 19.87 8.19 10.32
CA ARG A 139 18.76 8.04 11.27
C ARG A 139 17.42 8.40 10.64
N ASN A 140 17.35 9.47 9.85
CA ASN A 140 16.14 9.83 9.11
C ASN A 140 15.70 8.75 8.09
N ARG A 141 16.64 8.06 7.44
CA ARG A 141 16.32 6.92 6.56
C ARG A 141 15.76 5.76 7.36
N VAL A 142 16.38 5.44 8.50
CA VAL A 142 15.95 4.36 9.38
C VAL A 142 14.58 4.65 9.98
N LEU A 143 14.31 5.86 10.45
CA LEU A 143 13.00 6.26 10.99
C LEU A 143 11.85 5.99 10.02
N ARG A 144 12.02 6.36 8.74
CA ARG A 144 11.01 6.09 7.69
C ARG A 144 10.83 4.60 7.44
N ARG A 145 11.93 3.84 7.46
CA ARG A 145 11.89 2.39 7.25
C ARG A 145 11.25 1.69 8.45
N TRP A 146 11.53 2.15 9.66
CA TRP A 146 10.97 1.64 10.89
C TRP A 146 9.47 1.82 10.95
N GLU A 147 8.98 3.02 10.62
CA GLU A 147 7.54 3.30 10.52
C GLU A 147 6.85 2.32 9.56
N HIS A 148 7.39 2.16 8.35
CA HIS A 148 6.85 1.21 7.38
C HIS A 148 6.89 -0.25 7.87
N THR A 149 7.95 -0.65 8.58
CA THR A 149 8.08 -2.00 9.14
C THR A 149 7.08 -2.22 10.28
N GLU A 150 6.80 -1.23 11.11
CA GLU A 150 5.74 -1.30 12.13
C GLU A 150 4.34 -1.38 11.50
N ASP A 151 4.09 -0.63 10.44
CA ASP A 151 2.84 -0.68 9.68
C ASP A 151 2.60 -2.09 9.10
N ASN A 152 3.62 -2.66 8.45
CA ASN A 152 3.58 -4.03 7.94
C ASN A 152 3.33 -5.06 9.06
N LYS A 153 4.00 -4.90 10.21
CA LYS A 153 3.77 -5.76 11.37
C LYS A 153 2.31 -5.72 11.84
N ARG A 154 1.69 -4.54 11.87
CA ARG A 154 0.27 -4.40 12.25
C ARG A 154 -0.64 -5.07 11.22
N LEU A 155 -0.37 -4.91 9.94
CA LEU A 155 -1.10 -5.58 8.87
C LEU A 155 -1.03 -7.11 8.99
N LEU A 156 0.18 -7.68 9.17
CA LEU A 156 0.38 -9.11 9.37
C LEU A 156 -0.37 -9.66 10.59
N LYS A 157 -0.40 -8.89 11.70
CA LYS A 157 -1.17 -9.25 12.89
C LYS A 157 -2.67 -9.30 12.60
N HIS A 158 -3.21 -8.27 11.94
CA HIS A 158 -4.62 -8.28 11.57
C HIS A 158 -4.96 -9.41 10.59
N ALA A 159 -4.06 -9.75 9.66
CA ALA A 159 -4.23 -10.91 8.79
C ALA A 159 -4.30 -12.23 9.59
N LEU A 160 -3.45 -12.40 10.60
CA LEU A 160 -3.48 -13.57 11.51
C LEU A 160 -4.73 -13.64 12.39
N GLU A 161 -5.25 -12.48 12.82
CA GLU A 161 -6.47 -12.37 13.63
C GLU A 161 -7.71 -12.74 12.80
N LEU A 162 -7.77 -12.32 11.54
CA LEU A 162 -8.90 -12.55 10.64
C LEU A 162 -8.77 -13.80 9.78
N TYR A 163 -7.67 -14.57 9.92
CA TYR A 163 -7.32 -15.64 8.99
C TYR A 163 -8.42 -16.69 8.84
N ASP A 164 -8.92 -17.21 9.96
CA ASP A 164 -9.93 -18.29 9.97
C ASP A 164 -11.27 -17.75 9.42
N ASP A 165 -11.73 -16.58 9.90
CA ASP A 165 -12.97 -15.93 9.46
C ASP A 165 -12.98 -15.61 7.95
N ALA A 166 -11.86 -15.10 7.42
CA ALA A 166 -11.75 -14.74 6.02
C ALA A 166 -11.67 -15.98 5.10
N ARG A 167 -10.99 -17.04 5.54
CA ARG A 167 -10.92 -18.33 4.81
C ARG A 167 -12.27 -19.04 4.74
N GLU A 168 -13.13 -18.89 5.74
CA GLU A 168 -14.52 -19.39 5.67
C GLU A 168 -15.33 -18.71 4.56
N LEU A 169 -15.07 -17.42 4.30
CA LEU A 169 -15.75 -16.64 3.25
C LEU A 169 -15.15 -16.87 1.86
N TYR A 170 -13.91 -17.36 1.80
CA TYR A 170 -13.22 -17.72 0.57
C TYR A 170 -12.78 -19.19 0.63
N PRO A 171 -13.71 -20.15 0.46
CA PRO A 171 -13.32 -21.54 0.29
C PRO A 171 -12.47 -21.59 -0.98
N GLY A 172 -11.17 -21.76 -0.81
CA GLY A 172 -10.26 -21.84 -1.95
C GLY A 172 -10.73 -22.93 -2.92
N PRO A 173 -10.29 -22.90 -4.19
CA PRO A 173 -10.71 -23.88 -5.21
C PRO A 173 -10.40 -25.37 -4.87
N GLY A 174 -9.92 -25.70 -3.67
CA GLY A 174 -9.68 -27.06 -3.16
C GLY A 174 -10.51 -27.51 -1.95
N ASP A 175 -11.31 -26.66 -1.28
CA ASP A 175 -11.98 -27.04 -0.02
C ASP A 175 -13.43 -27.54 -0.16
N SER A 176 -13.88 -27.85 -1.38
CA SER A 176 -15.20 -28.46 -1.61
C SER A 176 -15.30 -29.96 -1.29
N THR A 177 -14.32 -30.55 -0.60
CA THR A 177 -14.39 -31.95 -0.17
C THR A 177 -14.36 -32.07 1.34
N ASN A 178 -15.49 -31.79 2.00
CA ASN A 178 -16.01 -32.59 3.13
C ASN A 178 -17.35 -32.03 3.64
N ALA A 179 -18.33 -31.83 2.76
CA ALA A 179 -19.72 -31.90 3.20
C ALA A 179 -20.08 -33.37 3.45
N SER A 180 -19.57 -33.94 4.55
CA SER A 180 -20.06 -35.21 5.08
C SER A 180 -21.48 -34.95 5.59
N ASN A 181 -22.44 -35.27 4.75
CA ASN A 181 -23.86 -35.28 5.09
C ASN A 181 -24.15 -36.59 5.85
N PRO A 182 -24.51 -36.61 7.15
CA PRO A 182 -25.15 -37.76 7.72
C PRO A 182 -26.65 -37.63 7.46
N LEU A 183 -27.12 -38.30 6.41
CA LEU A 183 -28.49 -38.80 6.38
C LEU A 183 -28.68 -39.80 7.53
N SER A 184 -29.89 -39.78 8.12
CA SER A 184 -30.52 -40.73 9.08
C SER A 184 -30.67 -40.09 10.48
N GLN A 185 -31.86 -40.00 11.10
CA GLN A 185 -33.16 -40.63 10.89
C GLN A 185 -34.32 -39.65 11.15
#